data_AF-A0A430B0M9-F1
#
_entry.id   AF-A0A430B0M9-F1
#
_cell.length_a   1.000
_cell.length_b   1.000
_cell.length_c   1.000
_cell.angle_alpha   90.00
_cell.angle_beta   90.00
_cell.angle_gamma   90.00
#
_symmetry.space_group_name_H-M   'P 1'
#
loop_
_entity.id
_entity.type
_entity.pdbx_description
1 polymer ?
#
loop_
_entity_poly.entity_id
_entity_poly.type
_entity_poly.pdbx_seq_one_letter_code
_entity_poly.pdbx_strand_id
1 'polypeptide(L)'
;MSFKKKLLGIILSFSIIGTVASSADHNAYQKVFDDYGKNEIKIEKALNSEFISANDTIRLEESLAKTREVKDTETRRELKAVLSKEKQILKEVEQAIMLNEITAADKEFFDLNERITTLETKSKENFILKLDEEQIPQLKDDVSKLKGSTKVKPIRLLSEKVNAFSRQLADNQEKLTSYSLELQELNKKSGTLAKKEYITDNERTSLQKDSQENELFFKDADNLDDIEKRIADSKKLVEEIESKQKETEADFKEYKTKSEELIKSIEVLLSAGDLTAEEESSLKSGVQSIKNKLNRDDYQPGDLKAVYMDAQSDYSDYLKKSDARIAEAKKKAEEKAAAEAARQAEIKASANNSPGEATYSAGWYRAPAGYKYLKVESGKTYGQVKNPGNFRLITDAEAANYSPGHGNGSAKQ
;
A
#
# COMPACT_ATOMS: atom_id res chain seq x y z
N MET A 1 -26.12 63.41 45.44
CA MET A 1 -26.48 64.70 46.09
C MET A 1 -28.01 64.87 46.30
N SER A 2 -28.79 63.79 46.46
CA SER A 2 -30.26 63.83 46.62
C SER A 2 -30.77 63.42 48.01
N PHE A 3 -29.90 62.92 48.90
CA PHE A 3 -30.24 62.50 50.27
C PHE A 3 -30.62 63.68 51.20
N LYS A 4 -30.05 64.87 50.97
CA LYS A 4 -30.37 66.08 51.76
C LYS A 4 -31.80 66.60 51.56
N LYS A 5 -32.48 66.25 50.45
CA LYS A 5 -33.86 66.70 50.17
C LYS A 5 -34.93 65.76 50.72
N LYS A 6 -34.64 64.45 50.88
CA LYS A 6 -35.57 63.49 51.52
C LYS A 6 -35.57 63.58 53.04
N LEU A 7 -34.45 63.99 53.65
CA LEU A 7 -34.37 64.21 55.11
C LEU A 7 -35.28 65.36 55.59
N LEU A 8 -35.51 66.39 54.76
CA LEU A 8 -36.46 67.46 55.03
C LEU A 8 -37.92 67.00 54.97
N GLY A 9 -38.24 65.95 54.20
CA GLY A 9 -39.60 65.38 54.11
C GLY A 9 -40.01 64.54 55.32
N ILE A 10 -39.04 63.90 56.00
CA ILE A 10 -39.29 63.11 57.22
C ILE A 10 -39.26 63.98 58.49
N ILE A 11 -38.59 65.14 58.45
CA ILE A 11 -38.67 66.12 59.55
C ILE A 11 -40.05 66.79 59.60
N LEU A 12 -40.78 66.86 58.48
CA LEU A 12 -42.05 67.58 58.41
C LEU A 12 -43.24 66.81 59.01
N SER A 13 -43.20 65.48 59.11
CA SER A 13 -44.20 64.67 59.81
C SER A 13 -44.03 64.64 61.34
N PHE A 14 -42.90 65.14 61.88
CA PHE A 14 -42.65 65.27 63.32
C PHE A 14 -42.77 66.72 63.84
N SER A 15 -43.34 67.63 63.05
CA SER A 15 -43.50 69.05 63.43
C SER A 15 -44.59 69.32 64.48
N ILE A 16 -45.37 68.31 64.89
CA ILE A 16 -46.38 68.47 65.93
C ILE A 16 -45.92 67.70 67.16
N ILE A 17 -45.13 68.42 67.96
CA ILE A 17 -44.69 68.19 69.36
C ILE A 17 -43.15 68.12 69.47
N GLY A 18 -42.56 69.32 69.58
CA GLY A 18 -41.58 69.63 70.63
C GLY A 18 -40.10 69.21 70.45
N THR A 19 -39.25 70.24 70.52
CA THR A 19 -37.84 70.26 70.98
C THR A 19 -36.70 69.83 70.03
N VAL A 20 -35.87 70.83 69.70
CA VAL A 20 -34.42 70.82 69.40
C VAL A 20 -33.81 69.44 69.09
N ALA A 21 -33.79 69.06 67.81
CA ALA A 21 -32.93 67.99 67.32
C ALA A 21 -31.46 68.45 67.35
N SER A 22 -30.77 68.12 68.44
CA SER A 22 -29.31 68.29 68.56
C SER A 22 -28.58 67.51 67.44
N SER A 23 -27.36 67.92 67.10
CA SER A 23 -26.47 67.19 66.16
C SER A 23 -26.28 65.71 66.54
N ALA A 24 -26.45 65.39 67.84
CA ALA A 24 -26.43 64.03 68.34
C ALA A 24 -27.58 63.17 67.81
N ASP A 25 -28.79 63.72 67.62
CA ASP A 25 -29.96 62.96 67.16
C ASP A 25 -29.93 62.74 65.63
N HIS A 26 -29.46 63.72 64.86
CA HIS A 26 -29.22 63.57 63.41
C HIS A 26 -28.21 62.44 63.12
N ASN A 27 -27.06 62.42 63.80
CA ASN A 27 -26.07 61.35 63.68
C ASN A 27 -26.65 59.98 64.06
N ALA A 28 -27.59 59.98 65.01
CA ALA A 28 -28.25 58.80 65.52
C ALA A 28 -29.27 58.19 64.57
N TYR A 29 -29.96 59.01 63.74
CA TYR A 29 -30.80 58.57 62.64
C TYR A 29 -29.97 58.13 61.44
N GLN A 30 -28.92 58.88 61.08
CA GLN A 30 -28.03 58.53 59.97
C GLN A 30 -27.44 57.13 60.16
N LYS A 31 -26.97 56.80 61.38
CA LYS A 31 -26.48 55.45 61.70
C LYS A 31 -27.52 54.35 61.48
N VAL A 32 -28.80 54.61 61.73
CA VAL A 32 -29.89 53.63 61.53
C VAL A 32 -30.15 53.43 60.04
N PHE A 33 -30.10 54.49 59.23
CA PHE A 33 -30.22 54.40 57.77
C PHE A 33 -29.01 53.73 57.11
N ASP A 34 -27.79 53.97 57.62
CA ASP A 34 -26.58 53.29 57.14
C ASP A 34 -26.64 51.78 57.48
N ASP A 35 -27.12 51.43 58.67
CA ASP A 35 -27.36 50.04 59.09
C ASP A 35 -28.42 49.36 58.22
N TYR A 36 -29.50 50.07 57.89
CA TYR A 36 -30.51 49.62 56.93
C TYR A 36 -29.89 49.30 55.57
N GLY A 37 -29.13 50.24 54.97
CA GLY A 37 -28.53 50.02 53.65
C GLY A 37 -27.53 48.85 53.62
N LYS A 38 -26.75 48.68 54.70
CA LYS A 38 -25.84 47.52 54.84
C LYS A 38 -26.58 46.20 54.96
N ASN A 39 -27.70 46.19 55.69
CA ASN A 39 -28.54 45.01 55.82
C ASN A 39 -29.21 44.65 54.49
N GLU A 40 -29.78 45.63 53.79
CA GLU A 40 -30.45 45.43 52.50
C GLU A 40 -29.50 44.75 51.50
N ILE A 41 -28.25 45.23 51.37
CA ILE A 41 -27.23 44.60 50.52
C ILE A 41 -26.95 43.14 50.92
N LYS A 42 -26.90 42.83 52.22
CA LYS A 42 -26.64 41.45 52.69
C LYS A 42 -27.83 40.54 52.42
N ILE A 43 -29.05 41.05 52.59
CA ILE A 43 -30.27 40.30 52.29
C ILE A 43 -30.35 40.03 50.79
N GLU A 44 -30.10 41.03 49.94
CA GLU A 44 -30.03 40.83 48.49
C GLU A 44 -28.96 39.79 48.11
N LYS A 45 -27.81 39.80 48.76
CA LYS A 45 -26.79 38.75 48.56
C LYS A 45 -27.28 37.36 48.97
N ALA A 46 -27.99 37.25 50.10
CA ALA A 46 -28.55 35.98 50.56
C ALA A 46 -29.65 35.46 49.63
N LEU A 47 -30.53 36.36 49.15
CA LEU A 47 -31.59 36.06 48.19
C LEU A 47 -31.04 35.58 46.84
N ASN A 48 -29.86 36.05 46.42
CA ASN A 48 -29.16 35.62 45.22
C ASN A 48 -28.34 34.32 45.40
N SER A 49 -28.34 33.72 46.59
CA SER A 49 -27.65 32.45 46.84
C SER A 49 -28.37 31.30 46.15
N GLU A 50 -27.63 30.40 45.48
CA GLU A 50 -28.21 29.17 44.93
C GLU A 50 -28.72 28.19 46.01
N PHE A 51 -28.33 28.41 47.27
CA PHE A 51 -28.64 27.54 48.41
C PHE A 51 -29.73 28.08 49.34
N ILE A 52 -30.36 29.21 49.00
CA ILE A 52 -31.49 29.71 49.80
C ILE A 52 -32.71 28.82 49.61
N SER A 53 -33.40 28.49 50.71
CA SER A 53 -34.65 27.73 50.64
C SER A 53 -35.82 28.65 50.27
N ALA A 54 -36.87 28.12 49.64
CA ALA A 54 -38.06 28.91 49.31
C ALA A 54 -38.69 29.56 50.56
N ASN A 55 -38.65 28.88 51.70
CA ASN A 55 -39.16 29.42 52.95
C ASN A 55 -38.31 30.60 53.45
N ASP A 56 -36.99 30.49 53.37
CA ASP A 56 -36.07 31.57 53.79
C ASP A 56 -36.13 32.77 52.84
N THR A 57 -36.37 32.55 51.55
CA THR A 57 -36.67 33.61 50.58
C THR A 57 -37.88 34.41 51.02
N ILE A 58 -39.01 33.75 51.31
CA ILE A 58 -40.24 34.40 51.78
C ILE A 58 -39.96 35.19 53.07
N ARG A 59 -39.28 34.58 54.05
CA ARG A 59 -38.95 35.24 55.32
C ARG A 59 -38.11 36.50 55.13
N LEU A 60 -37.14 36.49 54.21
CA LEU A 60 -36.30 37.65 53.91
C LEU A 60 -37.05 38.74 53.13
N GLU A 61 -37.88 38.37 52.16
CA GLU A 61 -38.70 39.30 51.38
C GLU A 61 -39.74 40.01 52.25
N GLU A 62 -40.45 39.26 53.11
CA GLU A 62 -41.40 39.82 54.09
C GLU A 62 -40.70 40.75 55.07
N SER A 63 -39.51 40.36 55.55
CA SER A 63 -38.72 41.21 56.43
C SER A 63 -38.28 42.51 55.75
N LEU A 64 -37.77 42.44 54.50
CA LEU A 64 -37.39 43.61 53.72
C LEU A 64 -38.59 44.54 53.46
N ALA A 65 -39.74 43.97 53.08
CA ALA A 65 -40.96 44.73 52.84
C ALA A 65 -41.39 45.49 54.11
N LYS A 66 -41.40 44.81 55.26
CA LYS A 66 -41.73 45.40 56.55
C LYS A 66 -40.74 46.49 56.98
N THR A 67 -39.43 46.28 56.76
CA THR A 67 -38.42 47.30 57.06
C THR A 67 -38.59 48.52 56.15
N ARG A 68 -38.91 48.33 54.87
CA ARG A 68 -39.18 49.42 53.91
C ARG A 68 -40.41 50.24 54.28
N GLU A 69 -41.48 49.59 54.75
CA GLU A 69 -42.70 50.26 55.24
C GLU A 69 -42.39 51.13 56.47
N VAL A 70 -41.78 50.53 57.50
CA VAL A 70 -41.49 51.18 58.80
C VAL A 70 -40.46 52.32 58.67
N LYS A 71 -39.58 52.26 57.67
CA LYS A 71 -38.56 53.27 57.39
C LYS A 71 -39.15 54.65 57.09
N ASP A 72 -40.33 54.71 56.46
CA ASP A 72 -40.93 55.95 55.98
C ASP A 72 -42.05 56.47 56.93
N THR A 73 -42.51 55.66 57.89
CA THR A 73 -43.71 55.95 58.69
C THR A 73 -43.52 55.96 60.22
N GLU A 74 -42.51 55.29 60.78
CA GLU A 74 -42.42 55.02 62.23
C GLU A 74 -41.25 55.73 62.93
N THR A 75 -41.19 55.63 64.27
CA THR A 75 -40.13 56.26 65.08
C THR A 75 -38.78 55.55 64.96
N ARG A 76 -37.69 56.25 65.30
CA ARG A 76 -36.34 55.66 65.39
C ARG A 76 -36.27 54.39 66.24
N ARG A 77 -37.07 54.31 67.29
CA ARG A 77 -37.09 53.16 68.21
C ARG A 77 -37.70 51.93 67.53
N GLU A 78 -38.79 52.11 66.80
CA GLU A 78 -39.43 51.04 66.03
C GLU A 78 -38.55 50.59 64.86
N LEU A 79 -37.98 51.53 64.10
CA LEU A 79 -37.07 51.19 62.99
C LEU A 79 -35.86 50.37 63.49
N LYS A 80 -35.28 50.72 64.65
CA LYS A 80 -34.23 49.91 65.27
C LYS A 80 -34.70 48.50 65.67
N ALA A 81 -35.92 48.38 66.20
CA ALA A 81 -36.47 47.08 66.60
C ALA A 81 -36.72 46.17 65.39
N VAL A 82 -37.24 46.72 64.29
CA VAL A 82 -37.46 45.98 63.04
C VAL A 82 -36.12 45.58 62.41
N LEU A 83 -35.16 46.51 62.31
CA LEU A 83 -33.80 46.19 61.84
C LEU A 83 -33.12 45.12 62.69
N SER A 84 -33.36 45.10 64.01
CA SER A 84 -32.81 44.04 64.88
C SER A 84 -33.42 42.67 64.57
N LYS A 85 -34.73 42.60 64.30
CA LYS A 85 -35.41 41.36 63.90
C LYS A 85 -34.93 40.89 62.52
N GLU A 86 -34.81 41.81 61.57
CA GLU A 86 -34.27 41.53 60.23
C GLU A 86 -32.84 40.99 60.31
N LYS A 87 -31.97 41.59 61.14
CA LYS A 87 -30.61 41.06 61.39
C LYS A 87 -30.64 39.63 61.96
N GLN A 88 -31.59 39.33 62.83
CA GLN A 88 -31.73 37.98 63.38
C GLN A 88 -32.18 36.98 62.30
N ILE A 89 -33.21 37.32 61.53
CA ILE A 89 -33.68 36.49 60.42
C ILE A 89 -32.54 36.27 59.41
N LEU A 90 -31.85 37.33 58.99
CA LEU A 90 -30.72 37.24 58.09
C LEU A 90 -29.64 36.28 58.62
N LYS A 91 -29.31 36.33 59.92
CA LYS A 91 -28.33 35.42 60.51
C LYS A 91 -28.79 33.95 60.48
N GLU A 92 -30.05 33.69 60.79
CA GLU A 92 -30.63 32.34 60.70
C GLU A 92 -30.61 31.82 59.26
N VAL A 93 -30.94 32.68 58.29
CA VAL A 93 -30.91 32.34 56.86
C VAL A 93 -29.48 32.14 56.35
N GLU A 94 -28.52 32.97 56.75
CA GLU A 94 -27.09 32.79 56.40
C GLU A 94 -26.55 31.44 56.92
N GLN A 95 -26.98 31.01 58.12
CA GLN A 95 -26.65 29.70 58.66
C GLN A 95 -27.32 28.56 57.88
N ALA A 96 -28.60 28.72 57.51
CA ALA A 96 -29.31 27.74 56.68
C ALA A 96 -28.67 27.60 55.29
N ILE A 97 -28.34 28.72 54.63
CA ILE A 97 -27.62 28.75 53.34
C ILE A 97 -26.29 27.98 53.45
N MET A 98 -25.53 28.21 54.53
CA MET A 98 -24.26 27.50 54.75
C MET A 98 -24.48 25.99 54.89
N LEU A 99 -25.48 25.55 55.68
CA LEU A 99 -25.78 24.14 55.88
C LEU A 99 -26.27 23.47 54.59
N ASN A 100 -27.07 24.18 53.80
CA ASN A 100 -27.54 23.72 52.49
C ASN A 100 -26.38 23.56 51.50
N GLU A 101 -25.43 24.51 51.47
CA GLU A 101 -24.22 24.41 50.65
C GLU A 101 -23.34 23.22 51.07
N ILE A 102 -23.16 22.99 52.38
CA ILE A 102 -22.42 21.82 52.90
C ILE A 102 -23.09 20.52 52.45
N THR A 103 -24.41 20.43 52.58
CA THR A 103 -25.17 19.23 52.17
C THR A 103 -25.04 18.98 50.67
N ALA A 104 -25.10 20.05 49.86
CA ALA A 104 -24.89 19.97 48.42
C ALA A 104 -23.44 19.55 48.08
N ALA A 105 -22.45 20.11 48.78
CA ALA A 105 -21.04 19.78 48.60
C ALA A 105 -20.75 18.31 48.94
N ASP A 106 -21.29 17.78 50.04
CA ASP A 106 -21.13 16.38 50.42
C ASP A 106 -21.71 15.44 49.36
N LYS A 107 -22.90 15.77 48.83
CA LYS A 107 -23.54 14.99 47.76
C LYS A 107 -22.72 15.05 46.45
N GLU A 108 -22.37 16.25 45.99
CA GLU A 108 -21.59 16.42 44.76
C GLU A 108 -20.20 15.78 44.86
N PHE A 109 -19.58 15.81 46.04
CA PHE A 109 -18.32 15.12 46.32
C PHE A 109 -18.48 13.60 46.22
N PHE A 110 -19.56 13.05 46.78
CA PHE A 110 -19.86 11.61 46.68
C PHE A 110 -20.00 11.19 45.22
N ASP A 111 -20.80 11.93 44.43
CA ASP A 111 -20.99 11.67 43.00
C ASP A 111 -19.67 11.76 42.22
N LEU A 112 -18.82 12.73 42.53
CA LEU A 112 -17.49 12.87 41.94
C LEU A 112 -16.58 11.69 42.28
N ASN A 113 -16.62 11.22 43.53
CA ASN A 113 -15.82 10.09 43.99
C ASN A 113 -16.28 8.75 43.37
N GLU A 114 -17.58 8.60 43.11
CA GLU A 114 -18.10 7.46 42.34
C GLU A 114 -17.57 7.50 40.89
N ARG A 115 -17.66 8.66 40.23
CA ARG A 115 -17.17 8.82 38.85
C ARG A 115 -15.69 8.51 38.69
N ILE A 116 -14.84 8.95 39.62
CA ILE A 116 -13.40 8.65 39.54
C ILE A 116 -13.11 7.15 39.75
N THR A 117 -13.92 6.46 40.56
CA THR A 117 -13.82 5.01 40.76
C THR A 117 -14.23 4.25 39.51
N THR A 118 -15.29 4.69 38.82
CA THR A 118 -15.67 4.15 37.51
C THR A 118 -14.57 4.35 36.48
N LEU A 119 -13.97 5.55 36.44
CA LEU A 119 -12.86 5.84 35.53
C LEU A 119 -11.63 4.99 35.78
N GLU A 120 -11.26 4.74 37.04
CA GLU A 120 -10.16 3.84 37.40
C GLU A 120 -10.42 2.39 36.98
N THR A 121 -11.68 1.97 36.95
CA THR A 121 -12.03 0.64 36.44
C THR A 121 -11.88 0.60 34.92
N LYS A 122 -12.41 1.64 34.25
CA LYS A 122 -12.35 1.77 32.79
C LYS A 122 -10.92 1.90 32.28
N SER A 123 -10.05 2.60 33.01
CA SER A 123 -8.64 2.77 32.65
C SER A 123 -7.79 1.49 32.75
N LYS A 124 -8.40 0.35 33.08
CA LYS A 124 -7.74 -0.97 33.11
C LYS A 124 -8.31 -1.92 32.05
N GLU A 125 -9.27 -1.43 31.26
CA GLU A 125 -9.72 -2.14 30.09
C GLU A 125 -8.63 -2.13 29.01
N ASN A 126 -8.79 -2.95 27.99
CA ASN A 126 -7.90 -2.92 26.85
C ASN A 126 -8.12 -1.62 26.05
N PHE A 127 -7.11 -1.29 25.24
CA PHE A 127 -7.10 -0.13 24.36
C PHE A 127 -7.13 1.19 25.12
N ILE A 128 -6.45 1.26 26.26
CA ILE A 128 -6.29 2.49 27.03
C ILE A 128 -4.90 3.05 26.78
N LEU A 129 -4.80 4.34 26.50
CA LEU A 129 -3.49 4.96 26.34
C LEU A 129 -2.75 4.97 27.67
N LYS A 130 -1.45 4.68 27.62
CA LYS A 130 -0.58 4.75 28.79
C LYS A 130 -0.64 6.12 29.48
N LEU A 131 -0.71 7.20 28.70
CA LEU A 131 -0.87 8.57 29.20
C LEU A 131 -2.20 8.82 29.90
N ASP A 132 -3.27 8.11 29.50
CA ASP A 132 -4.56 8.21 30.16
C ASP A 132 -4.52 7.44 31.50
N GLU A 133 -3.89 6.26 31.55
CA GLU A 133 -3.68 5.52 32.81
C GLU A 133 -2.90 6.35 33.84
N GLU A 134 -1.83 7.01 33.41
CA GLU A 134 -0.96 7.82 34.28
C GLU A 134 -1.66 9.06 34.87
N GLN A 135 -2.75 9.54 34.26
CA GLN A 135 -3.51 10.69 34.77
C GLN A 135 -4.51 10.33 35.88
N ILE A 136 -4.96 9.07 35.96
CA ILE A 136 -5.94 8.61 36.96
C ILE A 136 -5.45 8.83 38.40
N PRO A 137 -4.21 8.45 38.78
CA PRO A 137 -3.71 8.70 40.13
C PRO A 137 -3.74 10.18 40.53
N GLN A 138 -3.41 11.09 39.60
CA GLN A 138 -3.44 12.53 39.87
C GLN A 138 -4.87 13.04 40.10
N LEU A 139 -5.83 12.57 39.30
CA LEU A 139 -7.24 12.92 39.49
C LEU A 139 -7.78 12.38 40.81
N LYS A 140 -7.39 11.15 41.22
CA LYS A 140 -7.74 10.58 42.52
C LYS A 140 -7.16 11.41 43.68
N ASP A 141 -5.92 11.84 43.57
CA ASP A 141 -5.28 12.71 44.56
C ASP A 141 -6.01 14.07 44.65
N ASP A 142 -6.32 14.69 43.51
CA ASP A 142 -7.09 15.94 43.44
C ASP A 142 -8.47 15.79 44.10
N VAL A 143 -9.18 14.67 43.88
CA VAL A 143 -10.47 14.38 44.54
C VAL A 143 -10.26 14.23 46.04
N SER A 144 -9.22 13.50 46.48
CA SER A 144 -8.97 13.27 47.91
C SER A 144 -8.75 14.56 48.71
N LYS A 145 -8.15 15.59 48.08
CA LYS A 145 -7.94 16.92 48.69
C LYS A 145 -9.23 17.70 48.93
N LEU A 146 -10.33 17.34 48.25
CA LEU A 146 -11.64 17.96 48.43
C LEU A 146 -12.48 17.27 49.52
N LYS A 147 -11.97 16.21 50.14
CA LYS A 147 -12.68 15.50 51.20
C LYS A 147 -13.02 16.43 52.37
N GLY A 148 -14.31 16.55 52.68
CA GLY A 148 -14.80 17.45 53.73
C GLY A 148 -14.88 18.92 53.32
N SER A 149 -14.80 19.23 52.01
CA SER A 149 -15.08 20.57 51.50
C SER A 149 -16.50 21.00 51.85
N THR A 150 -16.63 22.19 52.41
CA THR A 150 -17.93 22.81 52.73
C THR A 150 -18.46 23.69 51.58
N LYS A 151 -17.76 23.71 50.44
CA LYS A 151 -18.04 24.55 49.28
C LYS A 151 -18.17 23.72 48.02
N VAL A 152 -19.22 23.96 47.22
CA VAL A 152 -19.47 23.22 45.97
C VAL A 152 -18.53 23.62 44.84
N LYS A 153 -18.12 24.89 44.78
CA LYS A 153 -17.36 25.44 43.64
C LYS A 153 -16.09 24.64 43.29
N PRO A 154 -15.20 24.29 44.25
CA PRO A 154 -14.02 23.48 43.92
C PRO A 154 -14.38 22.05 43.46
N ILE A 155 -15.47 21.47 43.99
CA ILE A 155 -15.96 20.14 43.59
C ILE A 155 -16.45 20.17 42.14
N ARG A 156 -17.24 21.19 41.77
CA ARG A 156 -17.75 21.36 40.41
C ARG A 156 -16.63 21.54 39.39
N LEU A 157 -15.63 22.37 39.70
CA LEU A 157 -14.46 22.56 38.82
C LEU A 157 -13.68 21.26 38.58
N LEU A 158 -13.48 20.45 39.63
CA LEU A 158 -12.83 19.15 39.46
C LEU A 158 -13.74 18.15 38.72
N SER A 159 -15.05 18.20 38.96
CA SER A 159 -16.04 17.39 38.22
C SER A 159 -16.01 17.67 36.72
N GLU A 160 -15.90 18.94 36.32
CA GLU A 160 -15.73 19.33 34.92
C GLU A 160 -14.45 18.72 34.31
N LYS A 161 -13.32 18.80 35.02
CA LYS A 161 -12.04 18.17 34.61
C LYS A 161 -12.17 16.66 34.45
N VAL A 162 -12.79 15.99 35.42
CA VAL A 162 -13.03 14.54 35.39
C VAL A 162 -13.96 14.14 34.24
N ASN A 163 -15.01 14.92 33.97
CA ASN A 163 -15.93 14.66 32.85
C ASN A 163 -15.23 14.86 31.49
N ALA A 164 -14.37 15.87 31.36
CA ALA A 164 -13.58 16.10 30.16
C ALA A 164 -12.61 14.94 29.91
N PHE A 165 -11.88 14.53 30.95
CA PHE A 165 -10.97 13.39 30.89
C PHE A 165 -11.69 12.07 30.54
N SER A 166 -12.88 11.84 31.12
CA SER A 166 -13.71 10.67 30.82
C SER A 166 -14.07 10.55 29.33
N ARG A 167 -14.41 11.69 28.69
CA ARG A 167 -14.69 11.73 27.25
C ARG A 167 -13.43 11.45 26.44
N GLN A 168 -12.32 12.10 26.77
CA GLN A 168 -11.05 11.88 26.08
C GLN A 168 -10.61 10.40 26.13
N LEU A 169 -10.67 9.77 27.30
CA LEU A 169 -10.35 8.35 27.46
C LEU A 169 -11.26 7.47 26.59
N ALA A 170 -12.56 7.76 26.55
CA ALA A 170 -13.50 7.02 25.71
C ALA A 170 -13.19 7.18 24.21
N ASP A 171 -12.93 8.41 23.76
CA ASP A 171 -12.59 8.72 22.37
C ASP A 171 -11.29 8.04 21.95
N ASN A 172 -10.28 8.03 22.82
CA ASN A 172 -9.00 7.36 22.57
C ASN A 172 -9.16 5.84 22.48
N GLN A 173 -9.95 5.24 23.39
CA GLN A 173 -10.25 3.81 23.39
C GLN A 173 -11.00 3.38 22.13
N GLU A 174 -11.96 4.19 21.69
CA GLU A 174 -12.69 3.95 20.44
C GLU A 174 -11.76 3.99 19.23
N LYS A 175 -10.85 4.98 19.15
CA LYS A 175 -9.84 5.07 18.08
C LYS A 175 -8.92 3.87 18.03
N LEU A 176 -8.33 3.49 19.17
CA LEU A 176 -7.45 2.32 19.26
C LEU A 176 -8.18 1.03 18.86
N THR A 177 -9.44 0.88 19.27
CA THR A 177 -10.29 -0.24 18.85
C THR A 177 -10.50 -0.24 17.34
N SER A 178 -10.82 0.92 16.75
CA SER A 178 -10.99 1.06 15.29
C SER A 178 -9.71 0.73 14.53
N TYR A 179 -8.56 1.20 15.00
CA TYR A 179 -7.25 0.90 14.41
C TYR A 179 -6.91 -0.59 14.49
N SER A 180 -7.22 -1.23 15.61
CA SER A 180 -7.07 -2.67 15.76
C SER A 180 -7.92 -3.44 14.73
N LEU A 181 -9.18 -3.02 14.52
CA LEU A 181 -10.05 -3.60 13.49
C LEU A 181 -9.51 -3.38 12.08
N GLU A 182 -8.93 -2.22 11.79
CA GLU A 182 -8.30 -1.95 10.49
C GLU A 182 -7.11 -2.88 10.23
N LEU A 183 -6.25 -3.11 11.23
CA LEU A 183 -5.17 -4.09 11.13
C LEU A 183 -5.69 -5.52 10.91
N GLN A 184 -6.81 -5.90 11.54
CA GLN A 184 -7.44 -7.20 11.29
C GLN A 184 -7.93 -7.34 9.84
N GLU A 185 -8.50 -6.29 9.26
CA GLU A 185 -8.89 -6.27 7.86
C GLU A 185 -7.68 -6.32 6.92
N LEU A 186 -6.58 -5.64 7.26
CA LEU A 186 -5.31 -5.75 6.53
C LEU A 186 -4.76 -7.19 6.58
N ASN A 187 -4.78 -7.87 7.74
CA ASN A 187 -4.39 -9.28 7.83
C ASN A 187 -5.26 -10.20 6.96
N LYS A 188 -6.58 -9.95 6.91
CA LYS A 188 -7.47 -10.70 6.00
C LYS A 188 -7.06 -10.47 4.54
N LYS A 189 -6.80 -9.23 4.14
CA LYS A 189 -6.32 -8.90 2.79
C LYS A 189 -4.98 -9.57 2.49
N SER A 190 -4.00 -9.49 3.39
CA SER A 190 -2.71 -10.18 3.28
C SER A 190 -2.89 -11.69 3.10
N GLY A 191 -3.77 -12.32 3.89
CA GLY A 191 -4.09 -13.74 3.78
C GLY A 191 -4.77 -14.13 2.47
N THR A 192 -5.61 -13.27 1.91
CA THR A 192 -6.19 -13.47 0.56
C THR A 192 -5.14 -13.27 -0.53
N LEU A 193 -4.33 -12.22 -0.42
CA LEU A 193 -3.29 -11.88 -1.38
C LEU A 193 -2.24 -12.98 -1.47
N ALA A 194 -1.75 -13.52 -0.35
CA ALA A 194 -0.76 -14.58 -0.31
C ALA A 194 -1.16 -15.88 -1.05
N LYS A 195 -2.47 -16.10 -1.24
CA LYS A 195 -3.04 -17.25 -1.94
C LYS A 195 -3.20 -17.03 -3.45
N LYS A 196 -3.03 -15.79 -3.94
CA LYS A 196 -3.12 -15.50 -5.37
C LYS A 196 -1.96 -16.13 -6.13
N GLU A 197 -2.20 -16.41 -7.41
CA GLU A 197 -1.13 -16.74 -8.34
C GLU A 197 -0.17 -15.57 -8.50
N TYR A 198 1.05 -15.85 -8.97
CA TYR A 198 2.10 -14.88 -9.24
C TYR A 198 2.66 -14.14 -8.02
N ILE A 199 2.25 -14.53 -6.81
CA ILE A 199 2.95 -14.17 -5.57
C ILE A 199 4.16 -15.09 -5.39
N THR A 200 5.32 -14.49 -5.14
CA THR A 200 6.58 -15.20 -4.84
C THR A 200 6.62 -15.68 -3.39
N ASP A 201 7.48 -16.66 -3.09
CA ASP A 201 7.63 -17.15 -1.71
C ASP A 201 8.15 -16.07 -0.75
N ASN A 202 9.06 -15.20 -1.21
CA ASN A 202 9.56 -14.07 -0.43
C ASN A 202 8.44 -13.08 -0.07
N GLU A 203 7.53 -12.81 -1.00
CA GLU A 203 6.36 -11.96 -0.75
C GLU A 203 5.37 -12.63 0.21
N ARG A 204 5.16 -13.95 0.10
CA ARG A 204 4.35 -14.71 1.09
C ARG A 204 4.95 -14.61 2.48
N THR A 205 6.26 -14.80 2.63
CA THR A 205 6.95 -14.65 3.91
C THR A 205 6.83 -13.23 4.45
N SER A 206 6.94 -12.22 3.58
CA SER A 206 6.80 -10.81 3.98
C SER A 206 5.39 -10.50 4.49
N LEU A 207 4.35 -10.94 3.77
CA LEU A 207 2.95 -10.81 4.19
C LEU A 207 2.66 -11.56 5.50
N GLN A 208 3.25 -12.74 5.68
CA GLN A 208 3.10 -13.51 6.91
C GLN A 208 3.74 -12.80 8.12
N LYS A 209 4.96 -12.29 7.95
CA LYS A 209 5.65 -11.53 8.99
C LYS A 209 4.88 -10.25 9.36
N ASP A 210 4.42 -9.51 8.35
CA ASP A 210 3.56 -8.34 8.54
C ASP A 210 2.31 -8.68 9.34
N SER A 211 1.66 -9.79 9.00
CA SER A 211 0.46 -10.25 9.71
C SER A 211 0.73 -10.56 11.19
N GLN A 212 1.89 -11.15 11.50
CA GLN A 212 2.30 -11.42 12.88
C GLN A 212 2.61 -10.13 13.66
N GLU A 213 3.19 -9.13 13.02
CA GLU A 213 3.43 -7.81 13.63
C GLU A 213 2.11 -7.09 13.92
N ASN A 214 1.14 -7.17 13.02
CA ASN A 214 -0.21 -6.60 13.21
C ASN A 214 -0.96 -7.28 14.37
N GLU A 215 -0.81 -8.60 14.53
CA GLU A 215 -1.48 -9.38 15.59
C GLU A 215 -1.14 -8.91 17.01
N LEU A 216 0.01 -8.25 17.20
CA LEU A 216 0.42 -7.68 18.48
C LEU A 216 -0.58 -6.63 18.99
N PHE A 217 -1.34 -5.99 18.10
CA PHE A 217 -2.28 -4.91 18.41
C PHE A 217 -3.75 -5.36 18.40
N PHE A 218 -4.04 -6.65 18.26
CA PHE A 218 -5.42 -7.15 18.10
C PHE A 218 -6.22 -7.21 19.39
N LYS A 219 -5.52 -7.37 20.51
CA LYS A 219 -6.15 -7.50 21.83
C LYS A 219 -6.02 -6.25 22.65
N ASP A 220 -4.94 -5.50 22.43
CA ASP A 220 -4.62 -4.32 23.21
C ASP A 220 -3.65 -3.41 22.45
N ALA A 221 -3.67 -2.12 22.76
CA ALA A 221 -2.74 -1.12 22.27
C ALA A 221 -2.80 0.10 23.21
N ASP A 222 -1.66 0.67 23.56
CA ASP A 222 -1.56 1.76 24.54
C ASP A 222 -0.99 3.06 23.95
N ASN A 223 -0.77 3.08 22.63
CA ASN A 223 -0.21 4.20 21.90
C ASN A 223 -0.84 4.33 20.50
N LEU A 224 -1.45 5.50 20.22
CA LEU A 224 -2.08 5.81 18.93
C LEU A 224 -1.04 5.88 17.80
N ASP A 225 0.12 6.50 18.04
CA ASP A 225 1.13 6.71 17.00
C ASP A 225 1.73 5.39 16.53
N ASP A 226 1.93 4.45 17.46
CA ASP A 226 2.52 3.14 17.16
C ASP A 226 1.59 2.30 16.27
N ILE A 227 0.29 2.24 16.61
CA ILE A 227 -0.69 1.49 15.81
C ILE A 227 -1.00 2.19 14.49
N GLU A 228 -1.05 3.52 14.44
CA GLU A 228 -1.23 4.28 13.20
C GLU A 228 -0.07 4.05 12.24
N LYS A 229 1.17 4.07 12.75
CA LYS A 229 2.36 3.73 11.95
C LYS A 229 2.30 2.29 11.44
N ARG A 230 1.91 1.33 12.29
CA ARG A 230 1.75 -0.08 11.89
C ARG A 230 0.71 -0.24 10.77
N ILE A 231 -0.42 0.47 10.84
CA ILE A 231 -1.43 0.51 9.78
C ILE A 231 -0.82 1.02 8.48
N ALA A 232 -0.09 2.14 8.53
CA ALA A 232 0.54 2.72 7.34
C ALA A 232 1.55 1.76 6.71
N ASP A 233 2.41 1.13 7.52
CA ASP A 233 3.43 0.17 7.07
C ASP A 233 2.78 -1.07 6.42
N SER A 234 1.78 -1.66 7.08
CA SER A 234 1.07 -2.85 6.55
C SER A 234 0.27 -2.53 5.28
N LYS A 235 -0.44 -1.40 5.27
CA LYS A 235 -1.19 -0.96 4.08
C LYS A 235 -0.27 -0.76 2.88
N LYS A 236 0.87 -0.10 3.07
CA LYS A 236 1.86 0.12 2.01
C LYS A 236 2.37 -1.19 1.46
N LEU A 237 2.74 -2.15 2.31
CA LEU A 237 3.20 -3.47 1.88
C LEU A 237 2.14 -4.20 1.05
N VAL A 238 0.89 -4.23 1.53
CA VAL A 238 -0.23 -4.86 0.83
C VAL A 238 -0.46 -4.22 -0.54
N GLU A 239 -0.44 -2.90 -0.63
CA GLU A 239 -0.62 -2.15 -1.89
C GLU A 239 0.53 -2.42 -2.87
N GLU A 240 1.78 -2.42 -2.41
CA GLU A 240 2.96 -2.71 -3.23
C GLU A 240 2.91 -4.13 -3.83
N ILE A 241 2.64 -5.14 -2.99
CA ILE A 241 2.56 -6.54 -3.43
C ILE A 241 1.35 -6.75 -4.33
N GLU A 242 0.19 -6.13 -4.03
CA GLU A 242 -1.00 -6.24 -4.87
C GLU A 242 -0.78 -5.63 -6.25
N SER A 243 -0.12 -4.47 -6.35
CA SER A 243 0.22 -3.86 -7.64
C SER A 243 1.14 -4.76 -8.44
N LYS A 244 2.23 -5.22 -7.82
CA LYS A 244 3.21 -6.12 -8.48
C LYS A 244 2.57 -7.43 -8.95
N GLN A 245 1.67 -8.00 -8.15
CA GLN A 245 0.90 -9.19 -8.52
C GLN A 245 0.05 -8.96 -9.77
N LYS A 246 -0.68 -7.83 -9.82
CA LYS A 246 -1.54 -7.48 -10.98
C LYS A 246 -0.72 -7.27 -12.25
N GLU A 247 0.41 -6.57 -12.16
CA GLU A 247 1.29 -6.32 -13.30
C GLU A 247 1.93 -7.61 -13.81
N THR A 248 2.37 -8.48 -12.89
CA THR A 248 2.90 -9.81 -13.24
C THR A 248 1.85 -10.67 -13.91
N GLU A 249 0.63 -10.72 -13.36
CA GLU A 249 -0.49 -11.48 -13.95
C GLU A 249 -0.82 -10.97 -15.36
N ALA A 250 -0.83 -9.66 -15.57
CA ALA A 250 -1.08 -9.08 -16.89
C ALA A 250 0.00 -9.46 -17.91
N ASP A 251 1.27 -9.43 -17.51
CA ASP A 251 2.40 -9.81 -18.35
C ASP A 251 2.33 -11.29 -18.74
N PHE A 252 2.09 -12.18 -17.77
CA PHE A 252 1.90 -13.61 -18.05
C PHE A 252 0.68 -13.89 -18.93
N LYS A 253 -0.44 -13.18 -18.72
CA LYS A 253 -1.64 -13.33 -19.55
C LYS A 253 -1.38 -12.98 -21.01
N GLU A 254 -0.51 -12.01 -21.29
CA GLU A 254 -0.20 -11.59 -22.65
C GLU A 254 0.91 -12.43 -23.31
N TYR A 255 1.96 -12.78 -22.56
CA TYR A 255 3.20 -13.31 -23.13
C TYR A 255 3.49 -14.78 -22.82
N LYS A 256 2.75 -15.45 -21.92
CA LYS A 256 3.00 -16.86 -21.61
C LYS A 256 2.85 -17.76 -22.84
N THR A 257 1.69 -17.74 -23.49
CA THR A 257 1.44 -18.58 -24.67
C THR A 257 2.33 -18.19 -25.85
N LYS A 258 2.55 -16.88 -26.08
CA LYS A 258 3.45 -16.40 -27.14
C LYS A 258 4.88 -16.89 -26.94
N SER A 259 5.36 -16.86 -25.70
CA SER A 259 6.68 -17.38 -25.30
C SER A 259 6.79 -18.89 -25.51
N GLU A 260 5.78 -19.66 -25.11
CA GLU A 260 5.74 -21.12 -25.31
C GLU A 260 5.72 -21.50 -26.80
N GLU A 261 5.03 -20.72 -27.63
CA GLU A 261 5.01 -20.89 -29.09
C GLU A 261 6.34 -20.51 -29.73
N LEU A 262 6.94 -19.40 -29.32
CA LEU A 262 8.25 -18.97 -29.81
C LEU A 262 9.34 -20.00 -29.48
N ILE A 263 9.34 -20.57 -28.27
CA ILE A 263 10.27 -21.66 -27.92
C ILE A 263 10.16 -22.81 -28.93
N LYS A 264 8.94 -23.25 -29.26
CA LYS A 264 8.74 -24.33 -30.25
C LYS A 264 9.25 -23.94 -31.63
N SER A 265 8.97 -22.71 -32.07
CA SER A 265 9.46 -22.19 -33.35
C SER A 265 10.99 -22.11 -33.41
N ILE A 266 11.64 -21.71 -32.33
CA ILE A 266 13.10 -21.69 -32.20
C ILE A 266 13.65 -23.13 -32.21
N GLU A 267 13.05 -24.06 -31.46
CA GLU A 267 13.46 -25.46 -31.43
C GLU A 267 13.36 -26.13 -32.82
N VAL A 268 12.33 -25.78 -33.61
CA VAL A 268 12.22 -26.20 -35.03
C VAL A 268 13.37 -25.62 -35.87
N LEU A 269 13.63 -24.32 -35.78
CA LEU A 269 14.72 -23.67 -36.51
C LEU A 269 16.10 -24.25 -36.14
N LEU A 270 16.34 -24.53 -34.85
CA LEU A 270 17.57 -25.17 -34.37
C LEU A 270 17.76 -26.58 -34.93
N SER A 271 16.67 -27.30 -35.24
CA SER A 271 16.73 -28.68 -35.73
C SER A 271 16.87 -28.80 -37.25
N ALA A 272 16.32 -27.84 -38.00
CA ALA A 272 16.17 -27.94 -39.46
C ALA A 272 16.76 -26.76 -40.23
N GLY A 273 17.19 -25.70 -39.54
CA GLY A 273 17.78 -24.52 -40.14
C GLY A 273 19.25 -24.72 -40.52
N ASP A 274 19.68 -23.96 -41.53
CA ASP A 274 21.09 -23.70 -41.80
C ASP A 274 21.55 -22.49 -40.95
N LEU A 275 22.14 -22.76 -39.80
CA LEU A 275 22.55 -21.77 -38.78
C LEU A 275 24.07 -21.79 -38.56
N THR A 276 24.63 -20.65 -38.14
CA THR A 276 26.00 -20.62 -37.61
C THR A 276 26.04 -21.02 -36.14
N ALA A 277 27.23 -21.35 -35.63
CA ALA A 277 27.41 -21.70 -34.22
C ALA A 277 27.00 -20.56 -33.26
N GLU A 278 27.24 -19.31 -33.66
CA GLU A 278 26.86 -18.12 -32.90
C GLU A 278 25.34 -17.94 -32.88
N GLU A 279 24.67 -18.10 -34.03
CA GLU A 279 23.22 -18.01 -34.13
C GLU A 279 22.53 -19.12 -33.31
N GLU A 280 23.03 -20.36 -33.38
CA GLU A 280 22.57 -21.45 -32.54
C GLU A 280 22.73 -21.14 -31.05
N SER A 281 23.87 -20.58 -30.66
CA SER A 281 24.15 -20.22 -29.27
C SER A 281 23.20 -19.13 -28.77
N SER A 282 22.96 -18.09 -29.58
CA SER A 282 22.02 -17.01 -29.26
C SER A 282 20.59 -17.54 -29.08
N LEU A 283 20.12 -18.37 -30.02
CA LEU A 283 18.79 -18.98 -29.95
C LEU A 283 18.61 -19.89 -28.71
N LYS A 284 19.62 -20.72 -28.41
CA LYS A 284 19.62 -21.57 -27.20
C LYS A 284 19.59 -20.71 -25.92
N SER A 285 20.35 -19.61 -25.90
CA SER A 285 20.36 -18.66 -24.79
C SER A 285 19.01 -17.97 -24.62
N GLY A 286 18.39 -17.51 -25.70
CA GLY A 286 17.05 -16.90 -25.70
C GLY A 286 15.98 -17.85 -25.16
N VAL A 287 15.98 -19.11 -25.60
CA VAL A 287 15.09 -20.15 -25.07
C VAL A 287 15.29 -20.36 -23.57
N GLN A 288 16.54 -20.41 -23.10
CA GLN A 288 16.81 -20.56 -21.67
C GLN A 288 16.32 -19.36 -20.87
N SER A 289 16.53 -18.13 -21.36
CA SER A 289 16.06 -16.90 -20.72
C SER A 289 14.53 -16.87 -20.60
N ILE A 290 13.80 -17.25 -21.66
CA ILE A 290 12.33 -17.38 -21.60
C ILE A 290 11.92 -18.45 -20.57
N LYS A 291 12.54 -19.65 -20.62
CA LYS A 291 12.21 -20.75 -19.68
C LYS A 291 12.44 -20.34 -18.22
N ASN A 292 13.52 -19.62 -17.93
CA ASN A 292 13.80 -19.09 -16.59
C ASN A 292 12.71 -18.12 -16.12
N LYS A 293 12.29 -17.18 -16.98
CA LYS A 293 11.23 -16.22 -16.62
C LYS A 293 9.85 -16.86 -16.51
N LEU A 294 9.53 -17.88 -17.31
CA LEU A 294 8.31 -18.68 -17.16
C LEU A 294 8.25 -19.41 -15.80
N ASN A 295 9.40 -19.82 -15.25
CA ASN A 295 9.48 -20.44 -13.93
C ASN A 295 9.36 -19.45 -12.76
N ARG A 296 9.40 -18.13 -13.05
CA ARG A 296 9.29 -17.03 -12.08
C ARG A 296 10.45 -16.92 -11.09
N ASP A 297 11.63 -17.40 -11.46
CA ASP A 297 12.84 -17.21 -10.66
C ASP A 297 13.25 -15.74 -10.68
N ASP A 298 13.24 -15.09 -9.52
CA ASP A 298 13.54 -13.65 -9.33
C ASP A 298 12.81 -12.75 -10.34
N TYR A 299 11.51 -13.00 -10.51
CA TYR A 299 10.69 -12.32 -11.51
C TYR A 299 10.33 -10.90 -11.10
N GLN A 300 10.52 -9.96 -12.03
CA GLN A 300 9.98 -8.61 -11.95
C GLN A 300 8.91 -8.38 -13.04
N PRO A 301 7.90 -7.54 -12.78
CA PRO A 301 6.88 -7.23 -13.78
C PRO A 301 7.50 -6.73 -15.10
N GLY A 302 7.07 -7.32 -16.22
CA GLY A 302 7.58 -6.99 -17.55
C GLY A 302 8.76 -7.87 -18.03
N ASP A 303 9.34 -8.69 -17.15
CA ASP A 303 10.49 -9.52 -17.50
C ASP A 303 10.18 -10.51 -18.64
N LEU A 304 9.01 -11.16 -18.61
CA LEU A 304 8.64 -12.15 -19.64
C LEU A 304 8.47 -11.47 -21.00
N LYS A 305 7.81 -10.31 -21.04
CA LYS A 305 7.70 -9.49 -22.24
C LYS A 305 9.07 -9.12 -22.80
N ALA A 306 10.00 -8.68 -21.95
CA ALA A 306 11.33 -8.27 -22.39
C ALA A 306 12.08 -9.44 -23.04
N VAL A 307 12.20 -10.57 -22.35
CA VAL A 307 12.92 -11.75 -22.91
C VAL A 307 12.21 -12.34 -24.13
N TYR A 308 10.88 -12.25 -24.21
CA TYR A 308 10.13 -12.65 -25.40
C TYR A 308 10.45 -11.75 -26.60
N MET A 309 10.44 -10.42 -26.43
CA MET A 309 10.73 -9.47 -27.51
C MET A 309 12.15 -9.65 -28.06
N ASP A 310 13.13 -9.81 -27.18
CA ASP A 310 14.52 -10.02 -27.58
C ASP A 310 14.68 -11.33 -28.37
N ALA A 311 14.17 -12.45 -27.84
CA ALA A 311 14.22 -13.73 -28.52
C ALA A 311 13.42 -13.76 -29.84
N GLN A 312 12.30 -13.04 -29.91
CA GLN A 312 11.49 -12.94 -31.12
C GLN A 312 12.25 -12.18 -32.22
N SER A 313 12.98 -11.12 -31.85
CA SER A 313 13.83 -10.36 -32.77
C SER A 313 14.92 -11.26 -33.34
N ASP A 314 15.68 -11.94 -32.48
CA ASP A 314 16.73 -12.88 -32.88
C ASP A 314 16.18 -14.00 -33.77
N TYR A 315 15.08 -14.63 -33.36
CA TYR A 315 14.43 -15.68 -34.14
C TYR A 315 14.05 -15.20 -35.54
N SER A 316 13.45 -14.01 -35.66
CA SER A 316 12.97 -13.48 -36.94
C SER A 316 14.12 -13.16 -37.89
N ASP A 317 15.22 -12.60 -37.36
CA ASP A 317 16.42 -12.30 -38.15
C ASP A 317 17.15 -13.59 -38.58
N TYR A 318 17.35 -14.54 -37.67
CA TYR A 318 18.05 -15.79 -37.96
C TYR A 318 17.24 -16.72 -38.86
N LEU A 319 15.92 -16.77 -38.73
CA LEU A 319 15.06 -17.49 -39.66
C LEU A 319 15.26 -16.98 -41.09
N LYS A 320 15.21 -15.65 -41.26
CA LYS A 320 15.39 -15.02 -42.58
C LYS A 320 16.77 -15.30 -43.17
N LYS A 321 17.83 -15.24 -42.36
CA LYS A 321 19.20 -15.56 -42.79
C LYS A 321 19.34 -17.04 -43.14
N SER A 322 18.76 -17.93 -42.34
CA SER A 322 18.77 -19.37 -42.57
C SER A 322 18.06 -19.73 -43.86
N ASP A 323 16.84 -19.22 -44.08
CA ASP A 323 16.07 -19.42 -45.31
C ASP A 323 16.85 -18.91 -46.55
N ALA A 324 17.54 -17.78 -46.43
CA ALA A 324 18.38 -17.26 -47.50
C ALA A 324 19.57 -18.19 -47.82
N ARG A 325 20.26 -18.73 -46.81
CA ARG A 325 21.36 -19.70 -46.99
C ARG A 325 20.86 -21.02 -47.62
N ILE A 326 19.72 -21.53 -47.16
CA ILE A 326 19.06 -22.73 -47.72
C ILE A 326 18.69 -22.49 -49.19
N ALA A 327 18.08 -21.35 -49.51
CA ALA A 327 17.71 -21.01 -50.88
C ALA A 327 18.95 -20.88 -51.79
N GLU A 328 20.01 -20.24 -51.31
CA GLU A 328 21.27 -20.13 -52.05
C GLU A 328 21.93 -21.51 -52.26
N ALA A 329 21.94 -22.37 -51.24
CA ALA A 329 22.44 -23.73 -51.34
C ALA A 329 21.65 -24.56 -52.36
N LYS A 330 20.31 -24.44 -52.36
CA LYS A 330 19.44 -25.10 -53.35
C LYS A 330 19.76 -24.62 -54.77
N LYS A 331 19.87 -23.31 -54.98
CA LYS A 331 20.24 -22.73 -56.28
C LYS A 331 21.61 -23.24 -56.76
N LYS A 332 22.62 -23.26 -55.88
CA LYS A 332 23.95 -23.80 -56.20
C LYS A 332 23.92 -25.30 -56.51
N ALA A 333 23.07 -26.07 -55.83
CA ALA A 333 22.89 -27.50 -56.11
C ALA A 333 22.24 -27.73 -57.46
N GLU A 334 21.21 -26.95 -57.82
CA GLU A 334 20.57 -26.98 -59.14
C GLU A 334 21.54 -26.58 -60.26
N GLU A 335 22.33 -25.52 -60.07
CA GLU A 335 23.37 -25.09 -61.02
C GLU A 335 24.45 -26.17 -61.21
N LYS A 336 24.91 -26.81 -60.12
CA LYS A 336 25.86 -27.93 -60.20
C LYS A 336 25.27 -29.14 -60.90
N ALA A 337 24.02 -29.49 -60.61
CA ALA A 337 23.34 -30.60 -61.27
C ALA A 337 23.14 -30.34 -62.77
N ALA A 338 22.79 -29.11 -63.16
CA ALA A 338 22.68 -28.71 -64.55
C ALA A 338 24.03 -28.72 -65.28
N ALA A 339 25.10 -28.23 -64.64
CA ALA A 339 26.45 -28.25 -65.21
C ALA A 339 26.97 -29.69 -65.39
N GLU A 340 26.73 -30.59 -64.43
CA GLU A 340 27.11 -32.00 -64.54
C GLU A 340 26.30 -32.73 -65.60
N ALA A 341 24.99 -32.46 -65.72
CA ALA A 341 24.16 -32.99 -66.80
C ALA A 341 24.63 -32.52 -68.19
N ALA A 342 25.01 -31.24 -68.33
CA ALA A 342 25.58 -30.70 -69.56
C ALA A 342 26.93 -31.36 -69.90
N ARG A 343 27.81 -31.55 -68.90
CA ARG A 343 29.10 -32.22 -69.08
C ARG A 343 28.95 -33.68 -69.48
N GLN A 344 27.99 -34.41 -68.90
CA GLN A 344 27.69 -35.79 -69.31
C GLN A 344 27.09 -35.86 -70.73
N ALA A 345 26.34 -34.84 -71.17
CA ALA A 345 25.86 -34.74 -72.54
C ALA A 345 27.00 -34.50 -73.54
N GLU A 346 28.00 -33.66 -73.23
CA GLU A 346 29.20 -33.45 -74.06
C GLU A 346 30.06 -34.72 -74.19
N ILE A 347 30.22 -35.49 -73.10
CA ILE A 347 30.95 -36.77 -73.13
C ILE A 347 30.22 -37.79 -74.03
N LYS A 348 28.89 -37.83 -74.00
CA LYS A 348 28.10 -38.71 -74.89
C LYS A 348 28.12 -38.25 -76.35
N ALA A 349 28.14 -36.95 -76.63
CA ALA A 349 28.27 -36.43 -77.99
C ALA A 349 29.65 -36.74 -78.61
N SER A 350 30.72 -36.74 -77.79
CA SER A 350 32.08 -37.08 -78.23
C SER A 350 32.30 -38.58 -78.50
N ALA A 351 31.46 -39.44 -77.92
CA ALA A 351 31.51 -40.89 -78.09
C ALA A 351 30.75 -41.41 -79.34
N ASN A 352 30.03 -40.54 -80.06
CA ASN A 352 29.12 -40.94 -81.14
C ASN A 352 29.69 -40.73 -82.56
N ASN A 353 30.99 -40.52 -82.71
CA ASN A 353 31.64 -40.66 -84.01
C ASN A 353 31.70 -42.16 -84.37
N SER A 354 30.79 -42.62 -85.22
CA SER A 354 30.91 -43.94 -85.85
C SER A 354 32.29 -44.05 -86.54
N PRO A 355 33.01 -45.17 -86.39
CA PRO A 355 34.28 -45.35 -87.08
C PRO A 355 34.04 -45.26 -88.58
N GLY A 356 34.77 -44.36 -89.26
CA GLY A 356 34.80 -44.34 -90.73
C GLY A 356 35.25 -45.69 -91.28
N GLU A 357 34.94 -46.02 -92.53
CA GLU A 357 35.30 -47.32 -93.10
C GLU A 357 36.82 -47.57 -93.07
N ALA A 358 37.22 -48.77 -92.64
CA ALA A 358 38.60 -49.21 -92.70
C ALA A 358 39.05 -49.29 -94.17
N THR A 359 40.14 -48.59 -94.50
CA THR A 359 40.61 -48.51 -95.89
C THR A 359 41.46 -49.73 -96.23
N TYR A 360 41.08 -50.48 -97.27
CA TYR A 360 41.87 -51.62 -97.77
C TYR A 360 42.81 -51.18 -98.89
N SER A 361 44.12 -51.39 -98.71
CA SER A 361 45.11 -51.15 -99.77
C SER A 361 46.28 -52.13 -99.67
N ALA A 362 46.78 -52.58 -100.82
CA ALA A 362 47.97 -53.45 -100.92
C ALA A 362 47.95 -54.69 -100.00
N GLY A 363 46.77 -55.30 -99.77
CA GLY A 363 46.64 -56.49 -98.93
C GLY A 363 46.49 -56.23 -97.42
N TRP A 364 46.33 -54.97 -97.00
CA TRP A 364 46.22 -54.56 -95.60
C TRP A 364 44.99 -53.67 -95.36
N TYR A 365 44.30 -53.90 -94.25
CA TYR A 365 43.25 -53.02 -93.73
C TYR A 365 43.87 -52.03 -92.76
N ARG A 366 43.73 -50.73 -93.06
CA ARG A 366 44.18 -49.64 -92.20
C ARG A 366 43.05 -49.22 -91.27
N ALA A 367 43.37 -49.07 -89.99
CA ALA A 367 42.41 -48.57 -89.01
C ALA A 367 41.97 -47.14 -89.39
N PRO A 368 40.70 -46.79 -89.20
CA PRO A 368 40.20 -45.43 -89.43
C PRO A 368 40.97 -44.42 -88.57
N ALA A 369 41.01 -43.15 -88.98
CA ALA A 369 41.65 -42.10 -88.20
C ALA A 369 41.00 -42.02 -86.80
N GLY A 370 41.83 -42.00 -85.75
CA GLY A 370 41.37 -42.03 -84.36
C GLY A 370 41.17 -43.44 -83.77
N TYR A 371 41.48 -44.50 -84.51
CA TYR A 371 41.31 -45.90 -84.09
C TYR A 371 42.56 -46.76 -84.31
N LYS A 372 42.69 -47.83 -83.53
CA LYS A 372 43.69 -48.90 -83.69
C LYS A 372 43.05 -50.29 -83.58
N TYR A 373 43.70 -51.28 -84.18
CA TYR A 373 43.37 -52.69 -84.02
C TYR A 373 44.08 -53.28 -82.81
N LEU A 374 43.32 -53.75 -81.82
CA LEU A 374 43.80 -54.47 -80.64
C LEU A 374 43.77 -55.98 -80.88
N LYS A 375 44.92 -56.64 -80.72
CA LYS A 375 44.96 -58.10 -80.57
C LYS A 375 44.77 -58.45 -79.10
N VAL A 376 43.52 -58.81 -78.75
CA VAL A 376 43.05 -59.03 -77.38
C VAL A 376 43.97 -59.99 -76.60
N GLU A 377 44.32 -61.13 -77.19
CA GLU A 377 45.17 -62.16 -76.55
C GLU A 377 46.55 -61.65 -76.12
N SER A 378 47.10 -60.67 -76.85
CA SER A 378 48.46 -60.18 -76.63
C SER A 378 48.52 -58.79 -76.00
N GLY A 379 47.36 -58.13 -75.84
CA GLY A 379 47.30 -56.74 -75.38
C GLY A 379 48.06 -55.76 -76.27
N LYS A 380 48.25 -56.07 -77.57
CA LYS A 380 49.05 -55.26 -78.51
C LYS A 380 48.18 -54.54 -79.52
N THR A 381 48.48 -53.27 -79.77
CA THR A 381 47.76 -52.42 -80.74
C THR A 381 48.52 -52.26 -82.05
N TYR A 382 47.81 -52.13 -83.17
CA TYR A 382 48.34 -52.04 -84.53
C TYR A 382 47.53 -51.03 -85.36
N GLY A 383 48.17 -50.29 -86.27
CA GLY A 383 47.46 -49.39 -87.19
C GLY A 383 47.02 -50.07 -88.48
N GLN A 384 47.62 -51.21 -88.87
CA GLN A 384 47.21 -51.98 -90.04
C GLN A 384 47.27 -53.50 -89.82
N VAL A 385 46.29 -54.23 -90.34
CA VAL A 385 46.19 -55.70 -90.19
C VAL A 385 45.75 -56.35 -91.50
N LYS A 386 46.16 -57.59 -91.78
CA LYS A 386 45.68 -58.32 -92.98
C LYS A 386 44.26 -58.85 -92.81
N ASN A 387 43.94 -59.36 -91.61
CA ASN A 387 42.66 -60.00 -91.30
C ASN A 387 42.01 -59.26 -90.11
N PRO A 388 41.21 -58.22 -90.36
CA PRO A 388 40.64 -57.38 -89.29
C PRO A 388 39.71 -58.15 -88.34
N GLY A 389 39.08 -59.24 -88.79
CA GLY A 389 38.23 -60.09 -87.94
C GLY A 389 38.95 -60.74 -86.76
N ASN A 390 40.28 -60.81 -86.77
CA ASN A 390 41.08 -61.33 -85.65
C ASN A 390 41.48 -60.25 -84.63
N PHE A 391 41.01 -59.01 -84.80
CA PHE A 391 41.37 -57.86 -84.00
C PHE A 391 40.12 -57.07 -83.62
N ARG A 392 40.15 -56.43 -82.44
CA ARG A 392 39.09 -55.52 -82.01
C ARG A 392 39.48 -54.09 -82.39
N LEU A 393 38.59 -53.35 -83.04
CA LEU A 393 38.81 -51.92 -83.28
C LEU A 393 38.54 -51.15 -81.97
N ILE A 394 39.51 -50.36 -81.53
CA ILE A 394 39.43 -49.52 -80.32
C ILE A 394 39.85 -48.09 -80.67
N THR A 395 39.40 -47.11 -79.90
CA THR A 395 39.81 -45.70 -80.09
C THR A 395 41.28 -45.50 -79.70
N ASP A 396 41.92 -44.43 -80.19
CA ASP A 396 43.28 -44.06 -79.78
C ASP A 396 43.40 -43.80 -78.26
N ALA A 397 42.33 -43.27 -77.65
CA ALA A 397 42.26 -43.06 -76.21
C ALA A 397 42.25 -44.40 -75.43
N GLU A 398 41.50 -45.40 -75.90
CA GLU A 398 41.54 -46.76 -75.34
C GLU A 398 42.88 -47.44 -75.60
N ALA A 399 43.52 -47.18 -76.75
CA ALA A 399 44.80 -47.76 -77.14
C ALA A 399 45.96 -47.32 -76.23
N ALA A 400 45.86 -46.19 -75.54
CA ALA A 400 46.86 -45.72 -74.57
C ALA A 400 47.06 -46.68 -73.37
N ASN A 401 46.06 -47.53 -73.09
CA ASN A 401 46.14 -48.54 -72.03
C ASN A 401 46.84 -49.84 -72.47
N TYR A 402 47.31 -49.90 -73.72
CA TYR A 402 47.89 -51.10 -74.33
C TYR A 402 49.24 -50.80 -75.00
N SER A 403 50.08 -51.81 -75.12
CA SER A 403 51.41 -51.64 -75.69
C SER A 403 51.39 -51.72 -77.23
N PRO A 404 52.13 -50.85 -77.95
CA PRO A 404 52.27 -50.97 -79.41
C PRO A 404 52.90 -52.31 -79.82
N GLY A 405 52.26 -53.02 -80.75
CA GLY A 405 52.82 -54.22 -81.35
C GLY A 405 53.91 -53.93 -82.39
N HIS A 406 54.78 -54.91 -82.64
CA HIS A 406 55.81 -54.84 -83.69
C HIS A 406 55.32 -55.55 -84.95
N GLY A 407 55.78 -55.11 -86.13
CA GLY A 407 55.37 -55.71 -87.41
C GLY A 407 55.74 -57.19 -87.52
N ASN A 408 54.77 -58.07 -87.80
CA ASN A 408 54.95 -59.52 -87.74
C ASN A 408 54.35 -60.30 -88.93
N GLY A 409 54.31 -59.69 -90.12
CA GLY A 409 53.79 -60.31 -91.35
C GLY A 409 52.26 -60.41 -91.44
N SER A 410 51.56 -60.30 -90.30
CA SER A 410 50.10 -60.37 -90.16
C SER A 410 49.48 -59.06 -89.62
N ALA A 411 50.25 -58.27 -88.88
CA ALA A 411 49.90 -56.94 -88.37
C ALA A 411 51.14 -56.03 -88.40
N LYS A 412 50.94 -54.71 -88.49
CA LYS A 412 52.01 -53.69 -88.39
C LYS A 412 51.46 -52.39 -87.81
N GLN A 413 52.35 -51.54 -87.28
CA GLN A 413 51.96 -50.20 -86.84
C GLN A 413 51.43 -49.37 -88.00
#